data_AF-A0A7Z7BFK1-F1
#
_entry.id   AF-A0A7Z7BFK1-F1
#
_cell.length_a   1.000
_cell.length_b   1.000
_cell.length_c   1.000
_cell.angle_alpha   90.00
_cell.angle_beta   90.00
_cell.angle_gamma   90.00
#
_symmetry.space_group_name_H-M   'P 1'
#
loop_
_entity.id
_entity.type
_entity.pdbx_description
1 polymer ?
#
loop_
_entity_poly.entity_id
_entity_poly.type
_entity_poly.pdbx_seq_one_letter_code
_entity_poly.pdbx_strand_id
1 'polypeptide(L)'
;MRQRMIDDMHMRQLAPETQDIYLHIVREFARFLGRSPDTATVEDLRRYQLYLVDHGTSAVSLNHAITGLKFFFRVTLDRSELMSGATGRSRILDWYPSPNPFDAVPVPRDSTLRKALQSQSGHSMTLF
;
A
#
# COMPACT_ATOMS: atom_id res chain seq x y z
N MET A 1 -1.24 13.10 12.54
CA MET A 1 -1.57 11.96 11.65
C MET A 1 -0.46 11.61 10.68
N ARG A 2 0.12 12.57 9.93
CA ARG A 2 1.20 12.28 8.97
C ARG A 2 2.39 11.51 9.56
N GLN A 3 2.96 11.98 10.67
CA GLN A 3 4.13 11.34 11.29
C GLN A 3 3.84 9.90 11.72
N ARG A 4 2.70 9.68 12.39
CA ARG A 4 2.26 8.34 12.81
C ARG A 4 2.18 7.36 11.63
N MET A 5 1.62 7.79 10.50
CA MET A 5 1.55 6.96 9.30
C MET A 5 2.94 6.62 8.75
N ILE A 6 3.90 7.56 8.80
CA ILE A 6 5.29 7.31 8.40
C ILE A 6 5.93 6.27 9.32
N ASP A 7 5.77 6.43 10.64
CA ASP A 7 6.32 5.51 11.63
C ASP A 7 5.73 4.10 11.46
N ASP A 8 4.41 3.99 11.22
CA ASP A 8 3.73 2.71 10.94
C ASP A 8 4.26 2.02 9.68
N MET A 9 4.52 2.79 8.61
CA MET A 9 5.07 2.26 7.36
C MET A 9 6.54 1.85 7.53
N HIS A 10 7.33 2.59 8.30
CA HIS A 10 8.70 2.23 8.66
C HIS A 10 8.77 0.94 9.48
N MET A 11 7.93 0.79 10.50
CA MET A 11 7.87 -0.43 11.33
C MET A 11 7.52 -1.68 10.49
N ARG A 12 6.79 -1.49 9.40
CA ARG A 12 6.41 -2.56 8.45
C ARG A 12 7.37 -2.70 7.27
N GLN A 13 8.44 -1.91 7.22
CA GLN A 13 9.47 -1.95 6.19
C GLN A 13 8.93 -1.73 4.78
N LEU A 14 7.93 -0.85 4.62
CA LEU A 14 7.43 -0.51 3.27
C LEU A 14 8.51 0.23 2.48
N ALA A 15 8.60 -0.08 1.18
CA ALA A 15 9.53 0.59 0.28
C ALA A 15 9.28 2.12 0.27
N PRO A 16 10.33 2.96 0.16
CA PRO A 16 10.17 4.41 0.13
C PRO A 16 9.18 4.90 -0.92
N GLU A 17 9.17 4.27 -2.10
CA GLU A 17 8.23 4.59 -3.18
C GLU A 17 6.78 4.31 -2.77
N THR A 18 6.51 3.18 -2.10
CA THR A 18 5.17 2.91 -1.54
C THR A 18 4.78 3.96 -0.49
N GLN A 19 5.72 4.35 0.38
CA GLN A 19 5.43 5.35 1.40
C GLN A 19 4.99 6.67 0.78
N ASP A 20 5.68 7.14 -0.26
CA ASP A 20 5.31 8.35 -0.99
C ASP A 20 3.94 8.22 -1.66
N ILE A 21 3.66 7.08 -2.29
CA ILE A 21 2.36 6.80 -2.91
C ILE A 21 1.24 6.86 -1.87
N TYR A 22 1.42 6.21 -0.71
CA TYR A 22 0.39 6.15 0.33
C TYR A 22 0.16 7.53 0.96
N LEU A 23 1.22 8.29 1.21
CA LEU A 23 1.12 9.65 1.70
C LEU A 23 0.45 10.58 0.68
N HIS A 24 0.70 10.39 -0.61
CA HIS A 24 0.03 11.11 -1.68
C HIS A 24 -1.47 10.81 -1.70
N ILE A 25 -1.86 9.53 -1.64
CA ILE A 25 -3.26 9.10 -1.60
C ILE A 25 -4.02 9.73 -0.42
N VAL A 26 -3.45 9.68 0.80
CA VAL A 26 -4.13 10.24 1.98
C VAL A 26 -4.26 11.76 1.88
N ARG A 27 -3.29 12.44 1.25
CA ARG A 27 -3.39 13.88 0.97
C ARG A 27 -4.48 14.20 -0.03
N GLU A 28 -4.57 13.47 -1.13
CA GLU A 28 -5.62 13.64 -2.14
C GLU A 28 -7.00 13.37 -1.56
N PHE A 29 -7.12 12.33 -0.73
CA PHE A 29 -8.36 12.04 -0.03
C PHE A 29 -8.74 13.16 0.95
N ALA A 30 -7.79 13.69 1.73
CA ALA A 30 -8.06 14.83 2.61
C ALA A 30 -8.49 16.09 1.83
N ARG A 31 -7.91 16.32 0.64
CA ARG A 31 -8.33 17.41 -0.27
C ARG A 31 -9.75 17.20 -0.77
N PHE A 32 -10.10 15.98 -1.18
CA PHE A 32 -11.46 15.62 -1.59
C PHE A 32 -12.48 15.86 -0.47
N LEU A 33 -12.13 15.52 0.77
CA LEU A 33 -13.03 15.71 1.91
C LEU A 33 -13.14 17.17 2.38
N GLY A 34 -12.12 18.00 2.11
CA GLY A 34 -12.02 19.36 2.66
C GLY A 34 -11.87 19.39 4.19
N ARG A 35 -11.61 18.25 4.83
CA ARG A 35 -11.48 18.07 6.28
C ARG A 35 -10.47 16.98 6.61
N SER A 36 -10.15 16.83 7.89
CA SER A 36 -9.19 15.84 8.32
C SER A 36 -9.66 14.41 7.99
N PRO A 37 -8.81 13.57 7.38
CA PRO A 37 -9.20 12.23 6.90
C PRO A 37 -9.54 11.25 8.04
N ASP A 38 -9.18 11.53 9.29
CA ASP A 38 -9.62 10.75 10.46
C ASP A 38 -11.12 10.85 10.75
N THR A 39 -11.78 11.92 10.29
CA THR A 39 -13.23 12.12 10.44
C THR A 39 -14.07 11.47 9.34
N ALA A 40 -13.42 10.76 8.41
CA ALA A 40 -14.08 10.12 7.30
C ALA A 40 -15.02 8.98 7.75
N THR A 41 -16.08 8.83 6.98
CA THR A 41 -17.10 7.78 7.14
C THR A 41 -17.02 6.78 5.97
N VAL A 42 -17.75 5.67 6.08
CA VAL A 42 -17.86 4.69 4.97
C VAL A 42 -18.42 5.36 3.71
N GLU A 43 -19.38 6.28 3.86
CA GLU A 43 -19.99 6.98 2.74
C GLU A 43 -19.00 7.93 2.06
N ASP A 44 -18.07 8.54 2.82
CA ASP A 44 -16.98 9.34 2.26
C ASP A 44 -16.06 8.51 1.35
N LEU A 45 -15.76 7.27 1.76
CA LEU A 45 -14.94 6.35 0.96
C LEU A 45 -15.66 5.96 -0.33
N ARG A 46 -16.97 5.68 -0.24
CA ARG A 46 -17.80 5.37 -1.41
C ARG A 46 -17.83 6.55 -2.39
N ARG A 47 -18.05 7.77 -1.88
CA ARG A 47 -18.05 8.99 -2.70
C ARG A 47 -16.69 9.25 -3.35
N TYR A 48 -15.60 9.00 -2.64
CA TYR A 48 -14.25 9.13 -3.19
C TYR A 48 -13.96 8.10 -4.28
N GLN A 49 -14.38 6.85 -4.10
CA GLN A 49 -14.23 5.83 -5.14
C GLN A 49 -15.01 6.21 -6.41
N LEU A 50 -16.24 6.72 -6.26
CA LEU A 50 -17.03 7.21 -7.39
C LEU A 50 -16.36 8.42 -8.07
N TYR A 51 -15.84 9.36 -7.29
CA TYR A 51 -15.08 10.50 -7.79
C TYR A 51 -13.89 10.05 -8.67
N LEU A 52 -13.10 9.08 -8.21
CA LEU A 52 -11.98 8.54 -8.99
C LEU A 52 -12.43 7.89 -10.31
N VAL A 53 -13.53 7.13 -10.29
CA VAL A 53 -14.08 6.48 -11.49
C VAL A 53 -14.57 7.52 -12.50
N ASP A 54 -15.30 8.54 -12.04
CA ASP A 54 -15.83 9.62 -12.88
C ASP A 54 -14.71 10.42 -13.57
N HIS A 55 -13.58 10.59 -12.89
CA HIS A 55 -12.40 11.28 -13.42
C HIS A 55 -11.52 10.40 -14.33
N GLY A 56 -11.97 9.20 -14.69
CA GLY A 56 -11.25 8.30 -15.60
C GLY A 56 -9.96 7.72 -15.00
N THR A 57 -9.90 7.59 -13.67
CA THR A 57 -8.73 7.03 -12.97
C THR A 57 -8.48 5.59 -13.42
N SER A 58 -7.23 5.26 -13.76
CA SER A 58 -6.88 3.90 -14.17
C SER A 58 -7.11 2.89 -13.03
N ALA A 59 -7.46 1.64 -13.38
CA ALA A 59 -7.67 0.58 -12.40
C ALA A 59 -6.48 0.39 -11.45
N VAL A 60 -5.25 0.59 -11.94
CA VAL A 60 -4.01 0.54 -11.14
C VAL A 60 -3.99 1.65 -10.09
N SER A 61 -4.29 2.89 -10.48
CA SER A 61 -4.29 4.04 -9.56
C SER A 61 -5.43 3.94 -8.54
N LEU A 62 -6.58 3.41 -8.95
CA LEU A 62 -7.71 3.12 -8.07
C LEU A 62 -7.35 2.03 -7.03
N ASN A 63 -6.63 0.99 -7.43
CA ASN A 63 -6.13 -0.04 -6.51
C ASN A 63 -5.12 0.54 -5.51
N HIS A 64 -4.22 1.42 -5.97
CA HIS A 64 -3.31 2.14 -5.06
C HIS A 64 -4.11 2.96 -4.05
N ALA A 65 -5.08 3.77 -4.51
CA ALA A 65 -5.92 4.58 -3.63
C ALA A 65 -6.64 3.75 -2.57
N ILE A 66 -7.27 2.63 -2.97
CA ILE A 66 -7.96 1.72 -2.04
C ILE A 66 -6.97 1.13 -1.03
N THR A 67 -5.79 0.69 -1.48
CA THR A 67 -4.82 0.02 -0.60
C THR A 67 -4.18 0.99 0.38
N GLY A 68 -3.81 2.20 -0.07
CA GLY A 68 -3.28 3.25 0.79
C GLY A 68 -4.30 3.71 1.84
N LEU A 69 -5.58 3.85 1.46
CA LEU A 69 -6.65 4.18 2.41
C LEU A 69 -6.90 3.02 3.38
N LYS A 70 -6.94 1.77 2.93
CA LYS A 70 -7.04 0.59 3.81
C LYS A 70 -5.93 0.58 4.85
N PHE A 71 -4.68 0.84 4.44
CA PHE A 71 -3.56 0.95 5.37
C PHE A 71 -3.79 2.06 6.39
N PHE A 72 -4.12 3.26 5.94
CA PHE A 72 -4.34 4.42 6.81
C PHE A 72 -5.44 4.16 7.85
N PHE A 73 -6.61 3.65 7.44
CA PHE A 73 -7.71 3.42 8.37
C PHE A 73 -7.45 2.24 9.29
N ARG A 74 -6.91 1.12 8.79
CA ARG A 74 -6.74 -0.09 9.59
C ARG A 74 -5.50 -0.06 10.47
N VAL A 75 -4.39 0.52 10.01
CA VAL A 75 -3.10 0.51 10.73
C VAL A 75 -2.92 1.79 11.51
N THR A 76 -3.08 2.94 10.86
CA THR A 76 -2.78 4.23 11.50
C THR A 76 -3.91 4.71 12.41
N LEU A 77 -5.17 4.41 12.07
CA LEU A 77 -6.32 4.81 12.88
C LEU A 77 -6.97 3.68 13.69
N ASP A 78 -6.57 2.43 13.48
CA ASP A 78 -7.18 1.23 14.10
C ASP A 78 -8.71 1.09 13.83
N ARG A 79 -9.19 1.65 12.72
CA ARG A 79 -10.61 1.69 12.30
C ARG A 79 -10.90 0.73 11.16
N SER A 80 -10.75 -0.56 11.42
CA SER A 80 -10.97 -1.62 10.42
C SER A 80 -12.41 -1.69 9.89
N GLU A 81 -13.39 -1.27 10.69
CA GLU A 81 -14.82 -1.30 10.40
C GLU A 81 -15.22 -0.43 9.21
N LEU A 82 -14.48 0.66 8.96
CA LEU A 82 -14.74 1.58 7.86
C LEU A 82 -14.51 0.93 6.48
N MET A 83 -13.68 -0.12 6.42
CA MET A 83 -13.35 -0.83 5.18
C MET A 83 -14.24 -2.06 4.95
N SER A 84 -14.92 -2.56 5.99
CA SER A 84 -15.82 -3.70 5.90
C SER A 84 -17.11 -3.37 5.14
N GLY A 85 -17.61 -2.13 5.25
CA GLY A 85 -18.83 -1.67 4.57
C GLY A 85 -18.66 -1.29 3.09
N ALA A 86 -17.42 -1.03 2.64
CA ALA A 86 -17.10 -0.75 1.23
C ALA A 86 -16.98 -2.04 0.39
N THR A 87 -16.95 -3.21 1.03
CA THR A 87 -16.81 -4.52 0.39
C THR A 87 -18.19 -5.06 -0.04
N GLY A 88 -18.86 -4.31 -0.91
CA GLY A 88 -20.03 -4.77 -1.66
C GLY A 88 -19.61 -5.30 -3.03
N ARG A 89 -19.22 -6.58 -3.09
CA ARG A 89 -19.05 -7.41 -4.31
C ARG A 89 -18.35 -6.75 -5.52
N SER A 90 -17.02 -6.81 -5.53
CA SER A 90 -16.26 -6.97 -6.77
C SER A 90 -15.26 -8.11 -6.57
N ARG A 91 -15.54 -9.26 -7.19
CA ARG A 91 -14.80 -10.55 -7.11
C ARG A 91 -13.34 -10.50 -7.57
N ILE A 92 -12.77 -9.31 -7.73
CA ILE A 92 -11.38 -9.07 -8.16
C ILE A 92 -10.47 -8.78 -6.95
N LEU A 93 -11.03 -8.54 -5.75
CA LEU A 93 -10.29 -8.11 -4.56
C LEU A 93 -10.48 -8.97 -3.31
N ASP A 94 -11.23 -10.08 -3.40
CA ASP A 94 -11.48 -10.96 -2.26
C ASP A 94 -10.27 -11.84 -1.91
N TRP A 95 -9.25 -11.91 -2.78
CA TRP A 95 -7.99 -12.60 -2.54
C TRP A 95 -6.80 -11.76 -3.03
N TYR A 96 -6.23 -10.94 -2.16
CA TYR A 96 -4.81 -10.55 -2.28
C TYR A 96 -4.24 -10.09 -0.93
N PRO A 97 -3.71 -11.01 -0.12
CA PRO A 97 -2.60 -10.70 0.76
C PRO A 97 -1.31 -10.92 -0.05
N SER A 98 -1.07 -10.12 -1.09
CA SER A 98 0.26 -10.09 -1.69
C SER A 98 0.79 -8.66 -1.74
N PRO A 99 2.10 -8.49 -1.53
CA PRO A 99 2.74 -7.18 -1.58
C PRO A 99 2.34 -6.49 -2.89
N ASN A 100 2.07 -5.19 -2.83
CA ASN A 100 2.08 -4.37 -4.04
C ASN A 100 3.39 -4.74 -4.79
N PRO A 101 3.43 -4.89 -6.12
CA PRO A 101 4.70 -5.07 -6.84
C PRO A 101 5.79 -4.04 -6.45
N PHE A 102 5.39 -2.90 -5.86
CA PHE A 102 6.25 -1.88 -5.27
C PHE A 102 6.62 -2.10 -3.78
N ASP A 103 5.84 -2.90 -3.03
CA ASP A 103 6.16 -3.32 -1.66
C ASP A 103 7.19 -4.44 -1.61
N ALA A 104 7.38 -5.17 -2.72
CA ALA A 104 8.50 -6.07 -2.86
C ALA A 104 9.80 -5.24 -2.79
N VAL A 105 10.65 -5.54 -1.80
CA VAL A 105 12.01 -4.98 -1.73
C VAL A 105 12.60 -5.05 -3.14
N PRO A 106 13.00 -3.92 -3.74
CA PRO A 106 13.48 -3.91 -5.11
C PRO A 106 14.69 -4.85 -5.18
N VAL A 107 14.53 -5.96 -5.89
CA VAL A 107 15.68 -6.80 -6.26
C VAL A 107 16.53 -5.90 -7.16
N PRO A 108 17.80 -5.62 -6.82
CA PRO A 108 18.63 -4.75 -7.61
C PRO A 108 18.61 -5.20 -9.07
N ARG A 109 18.24 -4.29 -10.00
CA ARG A 109 18.27 -4.55 -11.45
C ARG A 109 19.69 -4.67 -12.01
N ASP A 110 20.69 -4.62 -11.14
CA ASP A 110 22.08 -4.84 -11.49
C ASP A 110 22.40 -6.34 -11.41
N SER A 111 22.66 -6.93 -12.58
CA SER A 111 23.04 -8.34 -12.75
C SER A 111 24.33 -8.71 -12.02
N THR A 112 25.07 -7.74 -11.49
CA THR A 112 26.35 -7.95 -10.79
C THR A 112 26.17 -8.53 -9.39
N LEU A 113 25.07 -8.22 -8.68
CA LEU A 113 24.85 -8.71 -7.30
C LEU A 113 24.31 -10.14 -7.22
N ARG A 114 23.66 -10.64 -8.28
CA ARG A 114 23.26 -12.07 -8.36
C ARG A 114 24.47 -13.00 -8.36
N LYS A 115 25.58 -12.59 -8.98
CA LYS A 115 26.83 -13.38 -8.94
C LYS A 115 27.52 -13.32 -7.58
N ALA A 116 27.43 -12.21 -6.85
CA ALA A 116 28.03 -12.08 -5.53
C ALA A 116 27.35 -12.98 -4.47
N LEU A 117 26.03 -13.11 -4.53
CA LEU A 117 25.28 -13.99 -3.61
C LEU A 117 25.39 -15.48 -3.94
N GLN A 118 25.53 -15.85 -5.22
CA GLN A 118 25.77 -17.25 -5.61
C GLN A 118 27.23 -17.71 -5.37
N SER A 119 28.18 -16.77 -5.29
CA SER A 119 29.61 -17.06 -5.11
C SER A 119 30.01 -17.35 -3.67
N GLN A 120 29.18 -17.03 -2.67
CA GLN A 120 29.49 -17.29 -1.25
C GLN A 120 28.90 -18.58 -0.68
N SER A 121 28.04 -19.30 -1.42
CA SER A 121 27.40 -20.54 -0.95
C SER A 121 27.98 -21.82 -1.57
N GLY A 122 29.31 -21.87 -1.78
CA GLY A 122 29.96 -22.97 -2.49
C GLY A 122 31.26 -23.50 -1.87
N HIS A 123 31.63 -23.11 -0.65
CA HIS A 123 32.75 -23.74 0.07
C HIS A 123 32.25 -24.37 1.36
N SER A 124 31.80 -25.62 1.27
CA SER A 124 31.88 -26.54 2.39
C SER A 124 32.46 -27.86 1.90
N MET A 125 33.78 -27.92 2.05
CA MET A 125 34.61 -29.10 2.08
C MET A 125 33.95 -30.20 2.93
N THR A 126 33.72 -31.39 2.36
CA THR A 126 33.48 -32.60 3.15
C THR A 126 34.51 -33.62 2.72
N LEU A 127 35.47 -33.84 3.63
CA LEU A 127 36.32 -35.03 3.70
C LEU A 127 35.41 -36.25 3.87
N PHE A 128 35.55 -37.24 3.00
CA PHE A 128 35.81 -38.65 3.31
C PHE A 128 36.09 -39.39 1.99
#